data_AF-A0A962GLW1-F1
#
_entry.id   AF-A0A962GLW1-F1
#
_cell.length_a   1.000
_cell.length_b   1.000
_cell.length_c   1.000
_cell.angle_alpha   90.00
_cell.angle_beta   90.00
_cell.angle_gamma   90.00
#
_symmetry.space_group_name_H-M   'P 1'
#
loop_
_entity.id
_entity.type
_entity.pdbx_description
1 polymer ?
#
loop_
_entity_poly.entity_id
_entity_poly.type
_entity_poly.pdbx_seq_one_letter_code
_entity_poly.pdbx_strand_id
1 'polypeptide(L)'
;TTGDGIVSALMVLSVMIKEGKNLKELADEIPLYPQVLINITVENAKSLAQHQDVISLSTEIDKELGNNGRTLIRASGTQPMLRVMVEAKDEKLAEKYAGELVSLVNNL
;
A
#
# COMPACT_ATOMS: atom_id res chain seq x y z
N THR A 1 13.61 19.28 0.04
CA THR A 1 14.77 18.44 -0.33
C THR A 1 14.30 17.46 -1.39
N THR A 2 15.14 17.04 -2.34
CA THR A 2 14.79 15.98 -3.30
C THR A 2 15.35 14.64 -2.83
N GLY A 3 14.74 13.53 -3.24
CA GLY A 3 15.35 12.21 -3.10
C GLY A 3 16.49 12.05 -4.13
N ASP A 4 17.60 11.46 -3.71
CA ASP A 4 18.74 11.10 -4.56
C ASP A 4 19.00 9.59 -4.42
N GLY A 5 18.75 8.85 -5.50
CA GLY A 5 18.89 7.39 -5.50
C GLY A 5 20.33 6.92 -5.37
N ILE A 6 21.31 7.68 -5.86
CA ILE A 6 22.74 7.33 -5.75
C ILE A 6 23.17 7.46 -4.29
N VAL A 7 22.79 8.57 -3.65
CA VAL A 7 23.07 8.78 -2.22
C VAL A 7 22.41 7.69 -1.38
N SER A 8 21.15 7.35 -1.63
CA SER A 8 20.47 6.25 -0.93
C SER A 8 21.15 4.90 -1.16
N ALA A 9 21.59 4.58 -2.38
CA ALA A 9 22.31 3.35 -2.67
C ALA A 9 23.64 3.27 -1.92
N LEU A 10 24.40 4.37 -1.89
CA LEU A 10 25.65 4.46 -1.12
C LEU A 10 25.41 4.28 0.38
N MET A 11 24.31 4.81 0.92
CA MET A 11 23.93 4.59 2.33
C MET A 11 23.63 3.12 2.61
N VAL A 12 22.88 2.42 1.75
CA VAL A 12 22.62 0.98 1.90
C VAL A 12 23.92 0.17 1.87
N LEU A 13 24.79 0.44 0.89
CA LEU A 13 26.11 -0.21 0.79
C LEU A 13 26.99 0.06 2.02
N SER A 14 26.96 1.28 2.54
CA SER A 14 27.69 1.64 3.76
C SER A 14 27.21 0.84 4.96
N VAL A 15 25.90 0.57 5.08
CA VAL A 15 25.34 -0.27 6.15
C VAL A 15 25.74 -1.73 5.95
N MET A 16 25.68 -2.26 4.73
CA MET A 16 26.13 -3.64 4.43
C MET A 16 27.59 -3.86 4.85
N ILE A 17 28.48 -2.91 4.56
CA ILE A 17 29.88 -2.98 4.96
C ILE A 17 30.02 -2.89 6.49
N LYS A 18 29.31 -1.95 7.13
CA LYS A 18 29.41 -1.72 8.58
C LYS A 18 28.92 -2.92 9.41
N GLU A 19 27.83 -3.54 8.98
CA GLU A 19 27.22 -4.68 9.67
C GLU A 19 27.83 -6.02 9.24
N GLY A 20 28.68 -6.04 8.19
CA GLY A 20 29.26 -7.27 7.64
C GLY A 20 28.21 -8.22 7.04
N LYS A 21 27.02 -7.72 6.72
CA LYS A 21 25.87 -8.46 6.21
C LYS A 21 25.61 -8.12 4.74
N ASN A 22 25.19 -9.11 3.96
CA ASN A 22 24.68 -8.87 2.62
C ASN A 22 23.24 -8.30 2.66
N LEU A 23 22.75 -7.83 1.52
CA LEU A 23 21.43 -7.18 1.45
C LEU A 23 20.28 -8.12 1.85
N LYS A 24 20.38 -9.41 1.52
CA LYS A 24 19.37 -10.40 1.88
C LYS A 24 19.29 -10.55 3.40
N GLU A 25 20.43 -10.66 4.07
CA GLU A 25 20.49 -10.79 5.54
C GLU A 25 19.91 -9.56 6.24
N LEU A 26 20.16 -8.35 5.72
CA LEU A 26 19.57 -7.12 6.24
C LEU A 26 18.05 -7.05 5.99
N ALA A 27 17.60 -7.51 4.82
CA ALA A 27 16.19 -7.46 4.43
C ALA A 27 15.35 -8.55 5.13
N ASP A 28 15.94 -9.69 5.47
CA ASP A 28 15.26 -10.80 6.17
C ASP A 28 14.74 -10.38 7.56
N GLU A 29 15.26 -9.30 8.15
CA GLU A 29 14.77 -8.72 9.42
C GLU A 29 13.47 -7.91 9.25
N ILE A 30 13.03 -7.66 8.00
CA ILE A 30 11.84 -6.88 7.68
C ILE A 30 10.70 -7.83 7.28
N PRO A 31 9.70 -8.07 8.14
CA PRO A 31 8.57 -8.92 7.79
C PRO A 31 7.71 -8.22 6.73
N LEU A 32 7.70 -8.76 5.51
CA LEU A 32 6.83 -8.29 4.43
C LEU A 32 5.46 -8.96 4.53
N TYR A 33 4.40 -8.16 4.51
CA TYR A 33 3.03 -8.69 4.41
C TYR A 33 2.62 -8.80 2.94
N PRO A 34 1.82 -9.83 2.59
CA PRO A 34 1.07 -9.84 1.34
C PRO A 34 0.36 -8.51 1.10
N GLN A 35 0.45 -8.01 -0.13
CA GLN A 35 -0.12 -6.73 -0.52
C GLN A 35 -0.82 -6.88 -1.87
N VAL A 36 -2.08 -6.44 -1.93
CA VAL A 36 -2.89 -6.37 -3.13
C VAL A 36 -3.02 -4.89 -3.51
N LEU A 37 -2.64 -4.56 -4.75
CA LEU A 37 -2.76 -3.21 -5.30
C LEU A 37 -3.60 -3.26 -6.58
N ILE A 38 -4.74 -2.60 -6.56
CA ILE A 38 -5.67 -2.52 -7.70
C ILE A 38 -5.75 -1.06 -8.16
N ASN A 39 -5.55 -0.84 -9.46
CA ASN A 39 -5.67 0.47 -10.09
C ASN A 39 -6.98 0.52 -10.88
N ILE A 40 -7.89 1.39 -10.47
CA ILE A 40 -9.20 1.56 -11.11
C ILE A 40 -9.16 2.86 -11.91
N THR A 41 -9.34 2.78 -13.23
CA THR A 41 -9.42 3.97 -14.08
C THR A 41 -10.77 4.66 -13.87
N VAL A 42 -10.75 5.90 -13.38
CA VAL A 42 -11.95 6.69 -13.04
C VAL A 42 -11.67 8.18 -13.25
N GLU A 43 -12.66 8.93 -13.73
CA GLU A 43 -12.50 10.37 -14.00
C GLU A 43 -12.46 11.22 -12.72
N ASN A 44 -13.12 10.77 -11.66
CA ASN A 44 -13.33 11.47 -10.39
C ASN A 44 -12.54 10.86 -9.23
N ALA A 45 -11.33 10.32 -9.48
CA ALA A 45 -10.52 9.60 -8.49
C ALA A 45 -10.34 10.34 -7.15
N LYS A 46 -10.17 11.66 -7.17
CA LYS A 46 -10.02 12.47 -5.95
C LYS A 46 -11.30 12.50 -5.11
N SER A 47 -12.45 12.64 -5.75
CA SER A 47 -13.75 12.64 -5.09
C SER A 47 -14.07 11.26 -4.52
N LEU A 48 -13.79 10.18 -5.27
CA LEU A 48 -13.98 8.81 -4.79
C LEU A 48 -13.07 8.48 -3.59
N ALA A 49 -11.81 8.92 -3.60
CA ALA A 49 -10.90 8.75 -2.47
C ALA A 49 -11.37 9.46 -1.19
N GLN A 50 -12.23 10.49 -1.32
CA GLN A 50 -12.79 11.26 -0.22
C GLN A 50 -14.26 10.92 0.04
N HIS A 51 -14.82 9.95 -0.68
CA HIS A 51 -16.22 9.59 -0.56
C HIS A 51 -16.48 8.93 0.79
N GLN A 52 -17.55 9.34 1.48
CA GLN A 52 -17.83 8.90 2.85
C GLN A 52 -17.93 7.38 2.96
N ASP A 53 -18.57 6.72 2.00
CA ASP A 53 -18.71 5.25 2.01
C ASP A 53 -17.36 4.54 1.86
N VAL A 54 -16.48 5.05 1.00
CA VAL A 54 -15.14 4.50 0.78
C VAL A 54 -14.29 4.65 2.04
N ILE A 55 -14.33 5.83 2.67
CA ILE A 55 -13.63 6.09 3.93
C ILE A 55 -14.18 5.18 5.05
N SER A 56 -15.50 5.00 5.10
CA SER A 56 -16.14 4.23 6.17
C SER A 56 -15.77 2.75 6.06
N LEU A 57 -15.84 2.17 4.86
CA LEU A 57 -15.42 0.79 4.61
C LEU A 57 -13.91 0.60 4.86
N SER A 58 -13.06 1.52 4.38
CA SER A 58 -11.62 1.50 4.66
C SER A 58 -11.32 1.52 6.16
N THR A 59 -12.04 2.35 6.93
CA THR A 59 -11.88 2.43 8.38
C THR A 59 -12.35 1.18 9.10
N GLU A 60 -13.43 0.54 8.61
CA GLU A 60 -13.92 -0.73 9.14
C GLU A 60 -12.91 -1.85 8.90
N ILE A 61 -12.40 -1.98 7.68
CA ILE A 61 -11.36 -2.94 7.32
C ILE A 61 -10.09 -2.72 8.16
N ASP A 62 -9.63 -1.48 8.32
CA ASP A 62 -8.46 -1.18 9.15
C ASP A 62 -8.65 -1.59 10.62
N LYS A 63 -9.88 -1.46 11.15
CA LYS A 63 -10.20 -1.95 12.50
C LYS A 63 -10.17 -3.48 12.58
N GLU A 64 -10.70 -4.18 11.57
CA GLU A 64 -10.66 -5.65 11.52
C GLU A 64 -9.24 -6.19 11.38
N LEU A 65 -8.41 -5.52 10.58
CA LEU A 65 -7.01 -5.88 10.39
C LEU A 65 -6.15 -5.57 11.63
N GLY A 66 -6.47 -4.51 12.38
CA GLY A 66 -5.72 -4.10 13.56
C GLY A 66 -4.23 -3.91 13.27
N ASN A 67 -3.36 -4.61 13.99
CA ASN A 67 -1.90 -4.55 13.76
C ASN A 67 -1.41 -5.51 12.66
N ASN A 68 -2.32 -6.23 12.00
CA ASN A 68 -1.98 -7.27 11.02
C ASN A 68 -2.19 -6.83 9.58
N GLY A 69 -2.49 -5.56 9.32
CA GLY A 69 -2.68 -5.03 7.99
C GLY A 69 -3.12 -3.57 7.99
N ARG A 70 -3.33 -3.03 6.79
CA ARG A 70 -3.92 -1.70 6.57
C ARG A 70 -4.41 -1.55 5.14
N THR A 71 -5.27 -0.57 4.94
CA THR A 71 -5.71 -0.08 3.64
C THR A 71 -5.02 1.24 3.29
N LEU A 72 -4.85 1.51 2.00
CA LEU A 72 -4.42 2.80 1.48
C LEU A 72 -5.16 3.08 0.17
N ILE A 73 -6.05 4.07 0.21
CA ILE A 73 -6.84 4.50 -0.93
C ILE A 73 -6.42 5.91 -1.31
N ARG A 74 -6.02 6.12 -2.57
CA ARG A 74 -5.62 7.45 -3.05
C ARG A 74 -5.81 7.61 -4.56
N ALA A 75 -6.08 8.83 -4.98
CA ALA A 75 -5.98 9.18 -6.39
C ALA A 75 -4.51 9.17 -6.86
N SER A 76 -4.29 8.75 -8.10
CA SER A 76 -3.01 8.98 -8.77
C SER A 76 -2.80 10.47 -9.04
N GLY A 77 -1.58 10.94 -8.84
CA GLY A 77 -1.21 12.35 -9.08
C GLY A 77 -1.00 12.69 -10.56
N THR A 78 -0.79 11.68 -11.40
CA THR A 78 -0.40 11.84 -12.82
C THR A 78 -1.34 11.15 -13.80
N GLN A 79 -2.29 10.34 -13.32
CA GLN A 79 -3.20 9.56 -14.15
C GLN A 79 -4.63 9.60 -13.58
N PRO A 80 -5.68 9.48 -14.41
CA PRO A 80 -7.06 9.42 -13.96
C PRO A 80 -7.40 8.03 -13.40
N MET A 81 -6.79 7.68 -12.26
CA MET A 81 -7.02 6.39 -11.60
C MET A 81 -7.05 6.53 -10.09
N LEU A 82 -7.89 5.70 -9.46
CA LEU A 82 -7.89 5.44 -8.03
C LEU A 82 -7.01 4.22 -7.75
N ARG A 83 -6.13 4.34 -6.77
CA ARG A 83 -5.29 3.24 -6.28
C ARG A 83 -5.91 2.73 -4.99
N VAL A 84 -6.29 1.45 -4.99
CA VAL A 84 -6.78 0.73 -3.83
C VAL A 84 -5.72 -0.28 -3.44
N MET A 85 -5.12 -0.09 -2.27
CA MET A 85 -4.10 -0.99 -1.74
C MET A 85 -4.60 -1.57 -0.41
N VAL A 86 -4.44 -2.88 -0.25
CA VAL A 86 -4.65 -3.56 1.03
C VAL A 86 -3.43 -4.43 1.29
N GLU A 87 -2.83 -4.33 2.46
CA GLU A 87 -1.82 -5.28 2.93
C GLU A 87 -2.29 -5.95 4.21
N ALA A 88 -2.07 -7.26 4.32
CA ALA A 88 -2.47 -8.05 5.47
C ALA A 88 -1.55 -9.27 5.63
N LYS A 89 -1.40 -9.77 6.86
CA LYS A 89 -0.66 -11.02 7.14
C LYS A 89 -1.19 -12.23 6.35
N ASP A 90 -2.49 -12.25 6.07
CA ASP A 90 -3.14 -13.28 5.26
C ASP A 90 -3.48 -12.70 3.88
N GLU A 91 -2.91 -13.31 2.84
CA GLU A 91 -3.14 -12.92 1.45
C GLU A 91 -4.62 -12.97 1.07
N LYS A 92 -5.38 -13.97 1.56
CA LYS A 92 -6.80 -14.10 1.25
C LYS A 92 -7.63 -12.98 1.87
N LEU A 93 -7.21 -12.47 3.03
CA LEU A 93 -7.85 -11.29 3.64
C LEU A 93 -7.53 -10.05 2.82
N ALA A 94 -6.28 -9.87 2.38
CA ALA A 94 -5.91 -8.74 1.53
C ALA A 94 -6.72 -8.74 0.22
N GLU A 95 -6.85 -9.90 -0.44
CA GLU A 95 -7.65 -10.06 -1.66
C GLU A 95 -9.14 -9.79 -1.42
N LYS A 96 -9.72 -10.37 -0.35
CA LYS A 96 -11.13 -10.17 0.02
C LYS A 96 -11.44 -8.68 0.19
N TYR A 97 -10.70 -7.99 1.06
CA TYR A 97 -10.95 -6.59 1.38
C TYR A 97 -10.66 -5.65 0.21
N ALA A 98 -9.63 -5.93 -0.59
CA ALA A 98 -9.39 -5.19 -1.82
C ALA A 98 -10.57 -5.34 -2.80
N GLY A 99 -11.12 -6.55 -2.93
CA GLY A 99 -12.30 -6.82 -3.76
C GLY A 99 -13.56 -6.10 -3.27
N GLU A 100 -13.79 -6.04 -1.96
CA GLU A 100 -14.91 -5.29 -1.36
C GLU A 100 -14.81 -3.79 -1.66
N LEU A 101 -13.62 -3.20 -1.46
CA LEU A 101 -13.37 -1.79 -1.78
C LEU A 101 -13.54 -1.48 -3.27
N VAL A 102 -13.03 -2.34 -4.15
CA VAL A 102 -13.18 -2.17 -5.61
C VAL A 102 -14.65 -2.28 -6.02
N SER A 103 -15.37 -3.23 -5.45
CA SER A 103 -16.80 -3.42 -5.73
C SER A 103 -17.62 -2.20 -5.31
N LEU A 104 -17.33 -1.64 -4.13
CA LEU A 104 -17.96 -0.39 -3.69
C LEU A 104 -17.66 0.75 -4.66
N VAL A 105 -16.40 0.95 -5.03
CA VAL A 105 -16.00 2.04 -5.93
C VAL A 105 -16.66 1.91 -7.30
N ASN A 106 -16.80 0.70 -7.84
CA ASN A 106 -17.46 0.50 -9.14
C ASN A 106 -18.98 0.76 -9.12
N ASN A 107 -19.60 0.81 -7.93
CA ASN A 107 -21.02 1.07 -7.75
C ASN A 107 -21.33 2.54 -7.41
N LEU A 108 -20.30 3.40 -7.32
CA LEU A 108 -20.38 4.85 -7.05
C LEU A 108 -20.11 5.66 -8.33
#